data_AF-A0A9E5Q408-F1
#
_entry.id   AF-A0A9E5Q408-F1
#
_cell.length_a   1.000
_cell.length_b   1.000
_cell.length_c   1.000
_cell.angle_alpha   90.00
_cell.angle_beta   90.00
_cell.angle_gamma   90.00
#
_symmetry.space_group_name_H-M   'P 1'
#
loop_
_entity.id
_entity.type
_entity.pdbx_description
1 polymer ?
#
loop_
_entity_poly.entity_id
_entity_poly.type
_entity_poly.pdbx_seq_one_letter_code
_entity_poly.pdbx_strand_id
1 'polypeptide(L)' 'TCPTLLVTGDPDLGAIVTPEVAEAIAGLQPQIQVAHIAGAGHNIRREQFERFLGAVTIFIQTVI' A
#
# COMPACT_ATOMS: atom_id res chain seq x y z
N THR A 1 -2.92 14.57 13.41
CA THR A 1 -2.81 13.32 12.62
C THR A 1 -3.03 13.65 11.16
N CYS A 2 -2.64 12.78 10.22
CA CYS A 2 -2.88 12.95 8.79
C CYS A 2 -3.35 11.64 8.15
N PRO A 3 -4.17 11.68 7.10
CA PRO A 3 -4.45 10.51 6.28
C PRO A 3 -3.17 9.89 5.74
N THR A 4 -3.07 8.56 5.75
CA THR A 4 -1.86 7.85 5.31
C THR A 4 -2.24 6.63 4.46
N LEU A 5 -1.53 6.42 3.36
CA LEU A 5 -1.63 5.20 2.54
C LEU A 5 -0.35 4.38 2.67
N LEU A 6 -0.48 3.13 3.11
CA LEU A 6 0.57 2.13 3.01
C LEU A 6 0.37 1.34 1.71
N VAL A 7 1.33 1.41 0.79
CA VAL A 7 1.37 0.57 -0.41
C VAL A 7 2.37 -0.55 -0.19
N THR A 8 1.94 -1.81 -0.35
CA THR A 8 2.80 -3.00 -0.23
C THR A 8 2.60 -3.95 -1.42
N GLY A 9 3.50 -4.91 -1.59
CA GLY A 9 3.45 -5.97 -2.60
C GLY A 9 3.61 -7.34 -1.97
N ASP A 10 3.92 -8.34 -2.79
CA ASP A 10 4.08 -9.73 -2.40
C ASP A 10 5.47 -9.96 -1.75
N PRO A 11 5.54 -10.44 -0.49
CA PRO A 11 6.81 -10.77 0.15
C PRO A 11 7.63 -11.81 -0.62
N ASP A 12 6.96 -12.75 -1.27
CA ASP A 12 7.57 -13.81 -2.08
C ASP A 12 8.28 -13.26 -3.33
N LEU A 13 7.95 -12.03 -3.74
CA LEU A 13 8.60 -11.30 -4.84
C LEU A 13 9.61 -10.26 -4.33
N GLY A 14 9.85 -10.19 -3.02
CA GLY A 14 10.82 -9.28 -2.39
C GLY A 14 10.23 -7.99 -1.82
N ALA A 15 8.90 -7.88 -1.67
CA ALA A 15 8.32 -6.82 -0.85
C ALA A 15 8.69 -7.02 0.63
N ILE A 16 8.92 -5.92 1.35
CA ILE A 16 9.42 -5.98 2.75
C ILE A 16 8.27 -6.18 3.75
N VAL A 17 7.09 -5.66 3.44
CA VAL A 17 5.97 -5.57 4.38
C VAL A 17 5.09 -6.81 4.21
N THR A 18 5.06 -7.67 5.24
CA THR A 18 4.18 -8.84 5.29
C THR A 18 2.73 -8.46 5.60
N PRO A 19 1.76 -9.37 5.37
CA PRO A 19 0.37 -9.14 5.76
C PRO A 19 0.19 -8.78 7.24
N GLU A 20 0.93 -9.44 8.13
CA GLU A 20 0.86 -9.21 9.59
C GLU A 20 1.38 -7.81 9.95
N VAL A 21 2.44 -7.35 9.29
CA VAL A 21 2.97 -5.99 9.49
C VAL A 21 1.99 -4.95 8.94
N ALA A 22 1.37 -5.21 7.80
CA ALA A 22 0.37 -4.32 7.23
C ALA A 22 -0.86 -4.16 8.13
N GLU A 23 -1.33 -5.26 8.73
CA GLU A 23 -2.44 -5.25 9.70
C GLU A 23 -2.05 -4.49 10.99
N ALA A 24 -0.85 -4.72 11.51
CA ALA A 24 -0.34 -3.98 12.68
C ALA A 24 -0.27 -2.47 12.42
N ILE A 25 0.19 -2.06 11.22
CA ILE A 25 0.23 -0.65 10.82
C ILE A 25 -1.19 -0.08 10.69
N ALA A 26 -2.13 -0.80 10.06
CA ALA A 26 -3.52 -0.37 9.96
C ALA A 26 -4.19 -0.16 11.33
N GLY A 27 -3.81 -0.94 12.33
CA GLY A 27 -4.30 -0.83 13.70
C GLY A 27 -3.78 0.39 14.48
N LEU A 28 -2.73 1.08 14.02
CA LEU A 28 -2.14 2.20 14.76
C LEU A 28 -3.04 3.44 14.80
N GLN A 29 -3.78 3.71 13.72
CA GLN A 29 -4.66 4.87 13.64
C GLN A 29 -5.74 4.73 12.55
N PRO A 30 -6.98 5.25 12.74
CA PRO A 30 -8.13 4.97 11.84
C PRO A 30 -8.03 5.50 10.40
N GLN A 31 -7.17 6.47 10.15
CA GLN A 31 -6.93 7.13 8.86
C GLN A 31 -5.79 6.47 8.05
N ILE A 32 -5.24 5.32 8.51
CA ILE A 32 -4.35 4.49 7.67
C ILE A 32 -5.21 3.64 6.76
N GLN A 33 -4.91 3.70 5.46
CA GLN A 33 -5.41 2.78 4.46
C GLN A 33 -4.25 1.90 3.97
N VAL A 34 -4.53 0.64 3.67
CA VAL A 34 -3.55 -0.31 3.13
C VAL A 34 -3.97 -0.72 1.72
N ALA A 35 -3.06 -0.59 0.76
CA ALA A 35 -3.21 -1.08 -0.60
C ALA A 35 -2.14 -2.14 -0.88
N HIS A 36 -2.54 -3.41 -0.94
CA HIS A 36 -1.70 -4.49 -1.40
C HIS A 36 -1.78 -4.61 -2.93
N ILE A 37 -0.63 -4.59 -3.61
CA ILE A 37 -0.51 -4.69 -5.05
C ILE A 37 0.10 -6.04 -5.41
N ALA A 38 -0.78 -6.99 -5.76
CA ALA A 38 -0.35 -8.31 -6.19
C ALA A 38 0.52 -8.24 -7.46
N GLY A 39 1.47 -9.17 -7.57
CA GLY A 39 2.43 -9.28 -8.65
C GLY A 39 3.55 -8.23 -8.62
N ALA A 40 3.80 -7.61 -7.46
CA ALA A 40 4.91 -6.67 -7.25
C ALA A 40 5.74 -7.05 -6.03
N GLY A 41 7.06 -6.93 -6.11
CA GLY A 41 8.02 -7.08 -5.03
C GLY A 41 8.49 -5.73 -4.47
N HIS A 42 9.80 -5.53 -4.42
CA HIS A 42 10.41 -4.33 -3.84
C HIS A 42 10.10 -3.05 -4.63
N ASN A 43 9.96 -3.14 -5.96
CA ASN A 43 9.87 -1.97 -6.83
C ASN A 43 8.44 -1.76 -7.37
N ILE A 44 7.45 -1.75 -6.47
CA ILE A 44 6.00 -1.77 -6.76
C ILE A 44 5.59 -0.78 -7.86
N ARG A 45 6.05 0.47 -7.79
CA ARG A 45 5.71 1.51 -8.79
C ARG A 45 6.23 1.20 -10.20
N ARG A 46 7.31 0.43 -10.34
CA ARG A 46 7.85 0.02 -11.65
C ARG A 46 7.22 -1.27 -12.14
N GLU A 47 7.01 -2.22 -11.23
CA GLU A 47 6.52 -3.56 -11.56
C GLU A 47 5.01 -3.57 -11.86
N GLN A 48 4.25 -2.73 -11.15
CA GLN A 48 2.79 -2.64 -11.26
C GLN A 48 2.34 -1.18 -11.32
N PHE A 49 2.85 -0.43 -12.29
CA PHE A 49 2.65 1.03 -12.40
C PHE A 49 1.18 1.45 -12.37
N GLU A 50 0.33 0.83 -13.18
CA GLU A 50 -1.10 1.19 -13.27
C GLU A 50 -1.84 0.93 -11.95
N ARG A 51 -1.55 -0.18 -11.29
CA ARG A 51 -2.14 -0.52 -9.98
C ARG A 51 -1.66 0.44 -8.90
N PHE A 52 -0.37 0.79 -8.92
CA PHE A 52 0.21 1.77 -8.01
C PHE A 52 -0.44 3.15 -8.19
N LEU A 53 -0.53 3.63 -9.43
CA LEU A 53 -1.12 4.92 -9.72
C LEU A 53 -2.60 4.95 -9.34
N GLY A 54 -3.36 3.89 -9.66
CA GLY A 54 -4.76 3.74 -9.26
C GLY A 54 -4.95 3.82 -7.74
N ALA A 55 -4.15 3.09 -6.96
CA ALA A 55 -4.22 3.13 -5.50
C ALA A 55 -3.95 4.54 -4.94
N VAL A 56 -2.93 5.23 -5.46
CA VAL A 56 -2.58 6.60 -5.05
C VAL A 56 -3.68 7.59 -5.43
N THR A 57 -4.21 7.51 -6.66
CA THR A 57 -5.29 8.39 -7.12
C THR A 57 -6.55 8.22 -6.29
N ILE A 58 -6.98 6.98 -6.03
CA ILE A 58 -8.15 6.70 -5.18
C ILE A 58 -7.93 7.28 -3.77
N PHE A 59 -6.75 7.05 -3.19
CA PHE A 59 -6.46 7.60 -1.87
C PHE A 59 -6.52 9.13 -1.84
N ILE A 60 -5.92 9.82 -2.82
CA ILE A 60 -5.97 11.29 -2.90
C ILE A 60 -7.42 11.79 -3.01
N GLN A 61 -8.28 11.08 -3.74
CA GLN A 61 -9.71 11.43 -3.84
C GLN A 61 -10.47 11.22 -2.52
N THR A 62 -10.00 10.37 -1.61
CA THR A 62 -10.64 10.16 -0.30
C THR A 62 -10.28 11.22 0.74
N VAL A 63 -9.27 12.05 0.45
CA VAL A 63 -8.75 13.07 1.39
C VAL A 63 -9.04 14.51 0.97
N ILE A 64 -9.62 14.71 -0.21
CA ILE A 64 -10.11 15.99 -0.74
C ILE A 64 -11.63 16.01 -0.62
#